data_AF-A0A7S2QB46-F1
#
_entry.id   AF-A0A7S2QB46-F1
#
_cell.length_a   1.000
_cell.length_b   1.000
_cell.length_c   1.000
_cell.angle_alpha   90.00
_cell.angle_beta   90.00
_cell.angle_gamma   90.00
#
_symmetry.space_group_name_H-M   'P 1'
#
loop_
_entity.id
_entity.type
_entity.pdbx_description
1 polymer ?
#
loop_
_entity_poly.entity_id
_entity_poly.type
_entity_poly.pdbx_seq_one_letter_code
_entity_poly.pdbx_strand_id
1 'polypeptide(L)'
;PKRKHINVLGMQISASEQGARKALVGAGAVLLVINGVGLPFILPKVMRRFLGAPFVPMKPHAVDALFDRVLPQWAAARGAGRAAPLEGLRLVDFGAGDGRIVAAAASRGMQAVGYEVNPYLVWWSRWRTRKALAAA
;
A
#
# COMPACT_ATOMS: atom_id res chain seq x y z
N PRO A 1 21.75 42.04 -2.01
CA PRO A 1 21.25 41.67 -0.66
C PRO A 1 22.41 41.73 0.35
N LYS A 2 22.26 42.47 1.46
CA LYS A 2 23.33 42.57 2.49
C LYS A 2 23.58 41.17 3.09
N ARG A 3 24.81 40.68 2.97
CA ARG A 3 25.27 39.45 3.65
C ARG A 3 25.59 39.82 5.10
N LYS A 4 25.02 39.09 6.06
CA LYS A 4 25.32 39.26 7.47
C LYS A 4 26.22 38.11 7.91
N HIS A 5 27.29 38.43 8.61
CA HIS A 5 28.21 37.46 9.18
C HIS A 5 27.72 37.14 10.59
N ILE A 6 27.40 35.87 10.84
CA ILE A 6 26.95 35.40 12.15
C ILE A 6 27.95 34.34 12.59
N ASN A 7 28.48 34.50 13.80
CA ASN A 7 29.34 33.50 14.42
C ASN A 7 28.45 32.53 15.20
N VAL A 8 28.34 31.30 14.71
CA VAL A 8 27.60 30.22 15.37
C VAL A 8 28.59 29.14 15.75
N LEU A 9 28.81 28.93 17.05
CA LEU A 9 29.70 27.87 17.57
C LEU A 9 31.12 27.90 16.95
N GLY A 10 31.68 29.09 16.72
CA GLY A 10 33.02 29.26 16.13
C GLY A 10 33.07 29.17 14.60
N MET A 11 31.95 28.82 13.95
CA MET A 11 31.83 28.82 12.49
C MET A 11 31.30 30.17 12.02
N GLN A 12 32.09 30.88 11.20
CA GLN A 12 31.64 32.10 10.53
C GLN A 12 30.77 31.77 9.32
N ILE A 13 29.46 31.91 9.48
CA ILE A 13 28.51 31.67 8.40
C ILE A 13 28.09 33.02 7.83
N SER A 14 28.34 33.22 6.52
CA SER A 14 27.91 34.41 5.79
C SER A 14 26.70 34.07 4.93
N ALA A 15 25.50 34.34 5.44
CA ALA A 15 24.25 34.10 4.73
C ALA A 15 23.59 35.42 4.34
N SER A 16 22.97 35.44 3.17
CA SER A 16 22.05 36.53 2.82
C SER A 16 20.72 36.31 3.53
N GLU A 17 20.06 37.39 3.96
CA GLU A 17 18.77 37.31 4.67
C GLU A 17 17.69 36.58 3.85
N GLN A 18 17.69 36.81 2.53
CA GLN A 18 16.83 36.09 1.59
C GLN A 18 17.19 34.60 1.46
N GLY A 19 18.48 34.25 1.50
CA GLY A 19 18.94 32.86 1.47
C GLY A 19 18.55 32.11 2.75
N ALA A 20 18.74 32.75 3.91
CA ALA A 20 18.33 32.19 5.20
C ALA A 20 16.81 31.98 5.26
N ARG A 21 16.01 32.95 4.84
CA ARG A 21 14.54 32.82 4.78
C ARG A 21 14.09 31.68 3.87
N LYS A 22 14.67 31.55 2.67
CA LYS A 22 14.35 30.45 1.74
C LYS A 22 14.72 29.10 2.32
N ALA A 23 15.88 28.99 2.99
CA ALA A 23 16.31 27.76 3.64
C ALA A 23 15.37 27.36 4.78
N LEU A 24 14.98 28.32 5.64
CA LEU A 24 14.06 28.08 6.75
C LEU A 24 12.68 27.64 6.27
N VAL A 25 12.11 28.33 5.29
CA VAL A 25 10.82 27.98 4.69
C VAL A 25 10.89 26.61 3.99
N GLY A 26 11.97 26.35 3.25
CA GLY A 26 12.18 25.07 2.58
C GLY A 26 12.31 23.90 3.56
N ALA A 27 13.14 24.04 4.60
CA ALA A 27 13.30 23.03 5.63
C ALA A 27 12.00 22.79 6.40
N GLY A 28 11.27 23.87 6.75
CA GLY A 28 9.97 23.78 7.41
C GLY A 28 8.92 23.06 6.55
N ALA A 29 8.84 23.38 5.26
CA ALA A 29 7.93 22.73 4.32
C ALA A 29 8.24 21.24 4.16
N VAL A 30 9.52 20.86 4.03
CA VAL A 30 9.94 19.46 3.94
C VAL A 30 9.56 18.70 5.22
N LEU A 31 9.81 19.28 6.40
CA LEU A 31 9.43 18.67 7.66
C LEU A 31 7.91 18.46 7.76
N LEU A 32 7.10 19.44 7.34
CA LEU A 32 5.65 19.30 7.32
C LEU A 32 5.18 18.20 6.37
N VAL A 33 5.79 18.07 5.18
CA VAL A 33 5.45 16.99 4.23
C VAL A 33 5.84 15.63 4.79
N ILE A 34 7.06 15.48 5.31
CA ILE A 34 7.53 14.21 5.89
C ILE A 34 6.67 13.79 7.07
N ASN A 35 6.33 14.73 7.97
CA ASN A 35 5.47 14.43 9.11
C ASN A 35 4.03 14.16 8.65
N GLY A 36 3.48 14.92 7.71
CA GLY A 36 2.13 14.70 7.18
C GLY A 36 1.97 13.32 6.52
N VAL A 37 2.98 12.87 5.77
CA VAL A 37 3.00 11.54 5.15
C VAL A 37 3.36 10.44 6.14
N GLY A 38 4.24 10.70 7.10
CA GLY A 38 4.75 9.71 8.06
C GLY A 38 3.85 9.49 9.29
N LEU A 39 3.12 10.52 9.75
CA LEU A 39 2.18 10.46 10.87
C LEU A 39 1.19 9.30 10.79
N PRO A 40 0.56 8.98 9.64
CA PRO A 40 -0.33 7.83 9.54
C PRO A 40 0.35 6.46 9.75
N PHE A 41 1.69 6.39 9.69
CA PHE A 41 2.46 5.18 9.97
C PHE A 41 3.03 5.14 11.41
N ILE A 42 3.24 6.31 12.04
CA ILE A 42 3.86 6.44 13.38
C ILE A 42 2.83 6.41 14.52
N LEU A 43 1.54 6.72 14.27
CA LEU A 43 0.46 6.65 15.28
C LEU A 43 -0.46 5.41 15.13
N PRO A 44 0.04 4.18 15.31
CA PRO A 44 -0.74 2.95 15.12
C PRO A 44 -1.79 2.71 16.21
N LYS A 45 -1.84 3.50 17.28
CA LYS A 45 -2.84 3.34 18.36
C LYS A 45 -4.13 4.12 18.12
N VAL A 46 -4.03 5.36 17.62
CA VAL A 46 -5.20 6.19 17.30
C VAL A 46 -5.78 5.78 15.94
N MET A 47 -4.91 5.44 14.99
CA MET A 47 -5.35 5.03 13.67
C MET A 47 -5.86 3.59 13.59
N ARG A 48 -5.62 2.72 14.59
CA ARG A 48 -6.19 1.35 14.63
C ARG A 48 -7.72 1.34 14.58
N ARG A 49 -8.35 2.39 15.15
CA ARG A 49 -9.80 2.60 15.10
C ARG A 49 -10.30 2.82 13.66
N PHE A 50 -9.46 3.37 12.78
CA PHE A 50 -9.82 3.81 11.43
C PHE A 50 -9.17 2.98 10.30
N LEU A 51 -8.03 2.32 10.56
CA LEU A 51 -7.26 1.54 9.60
C LEU A 51 -7.38 0.03 9.80
N GLY A 52 -8.09 -0.42 10.83
CA GLY A 52 -8.37 -1.84 11.06
C GLY A 52 -7.19 -2.66 11.60
N ALA A 53 -7.15 -3.93 11.22
CA ALA A 53 -6.12 -4.87 11.64
C ALA A 53 -4.75 -4.54 11.00
N PRO A 54 -3.63 -4.89 11.66
CA PRO A 54 -2.31 -4.73 11.06
C PRO A 54 -2.18 -5.48 9.74
N PHE A 55 -1.56 -4.86 8.74
CA PHE A 55 -1.29 -5.49 7.46
C PHE A 55 -0.23 -6.59 7.60
N VAL A 56 -0.66 -7.85 7.45
CA VAL A 56 0.22 -9.02 7.43
C VAL A 56 -0.13 -9.85 6.18
N PRO A 57 0.65 -9.72 5.10
CA PRO A 57 0.28 -10.35 3.84
C PRO A 57 0.42 -11.88 3.87
N MET A 58 -0.50 -12.58 3.20
CA MET A 58 -0.39 -14.03 2.98
C MET A 58 0.86 -14.37 2.15
N LYS A 59 1.66 -15.34 2.57
CA LYS A 59 2.88 -15.75 1.86
C LYS A 59 2.56 -16.26 0.44
N PRO A 60 3.41 -16.00 -0.59
CA PRO A 60 3.12 -16.37 -1.98
C PRO A 60 2.73 -17.85 -2.17
N HIS A 61 3.49 -18.78 -1.58
CA HIS A 61 3.18 -20.21 -1.68
C HIS A 61 1.81 -20.60 -1.11
N ALA A 62 1.31 -19.86 -0.12
CA ALA A 62 -0.01 -20.10 0.45
C ALA A 62 -1.12 -19.59 -0.49
N VAL A 63 -0.86 -18.49 -1.21
CA VAL A 63 -1.73 -18.01 -2.28
C VAL A 63 -1.80 -19.05 -3.40
N ASP A 64 -0.64 -19.55 -3.85
CA ASP A 64 -0.60 -20.57 -4.90
C ASP A 64 -1.32 -21.84 -4.47
N ALA A 65 -1.08 -22.33 -3.26
CA ALA A 65 -1.79 -23.49 -2.72
C ALA A 65 -3.32 -23.27 -2.62
N LEU A 66 -3.76 -22.06 -2.28
CA LEU A 66 -5.18 -21.72 -2.21
C LEU A 66 -5.83 -21.86 -3.59
N PHE A 67 -5.24 -21.25 -4.62
CA PHE A 67 -5.84 -21.23 -5.95
C PHE A 67 -5.62 -22.51 -6.76
N ASP A 68 -4.52 -23.23 -6.54
CA ASP A 68 -4.17 -24.39 -7.36
C ASP A 68 -4.66 -25.71 -6.74
N ARG A 69 -4.96 -25.73 -5.43
CA ARG A 69 -5.39 -26.95 -4.73
C ARG A 69 -6.71 -26.78 -4.00
N VAL A 70 -6.81 -25.78 -3.12
CA VAL A 70 -7.95 -25.67 -2.18
C VAL A 70 -9.23 -25.26 -2.91
N LEU A 71 -9.20 -24.17 -3.68
CA LEU A 71 -10.39 -23.65 -4.37
C LEU A 71 -10.93 -24.61 -5.43
N PRO A 72 -10.11 -25.28 -6.27
CA PRO A 72 -10.61 -26.28 -7.22
C PRO A 72 -11.29 -27.47 -6.54
N GLN A 73 -10.72 -27.96 -5.43
CA GLN A 73 -11.33 -29.04 -4.64
C GLN A 73 -12.66 -28.61 -4.01
N TRP A 74 -12.71 -27.39 -3.45
CA TRP A 74 -13.93 -26.81 -2.88
C TRP A 74 -15.03 -26.61 -3.94
N ALA A 75 -14.67 -26.12 -5.13
CA ALA A 75 -15.61 -25.91 -6.23
C ALA A 75 -16.16 -27.24 -6.75
N ALA A 76 -15.29 -28.25 -6.92
CA ALA A 76 -15.70 -29.60 -7.32
C ALA A 76 -16.67 -30.23 -6.32
N ALA A 77 -16.44 -30.05 -5.01
CA ALA A 77 -17.31 -30.56 -3.95
C ALA A 77 -18.71 -29.91 -3.95
N ARG A 78 -18.85 -28.69 -4.51
CA ARG A 78 -20.12 -27.96 -4.59
C ARG A 78 -20.91 -28.19 -5.88
N GLY A 79 -20.52 -29.18 -6.67
CA GLY A 79 -21.27 -29.55 -7.89
C GLY A 79 -20.96 -28.67 -9.10
N ALA A 80 -19.90 -27.86 -9.05
CA ALA A 80 -19.40 -27.14 -10.23
C ALA A 80 -18.73 -28.07 -11.28
N GLY A 81 -18.74 -29.40 -11.05
CA GLY A 81 -18.08 -30.42 -11.87
C GLY A 81 -16.69 -30.78 -11.33
N ARG A 82 -16.24 -32.02 -11.57
CA ARG A 82 -14.85 -32.42 -11.31
C ARG A 82 -13.95 -31.59 -12.23
N ALA A 83 -13.02 -30.85 -11.64
CA ALA A 83 -12.18 -29.86 -12.32
C ALA A 83 -12.93 -28.64 -12.87
N ALA A 84 -13.89 -28.10 -12.11
CA ALA A 84 -14.48 -26.81 -12.42
C ALA A 84 -13.36 -25.76 -12.58
N PRO A 85 -13.21 -25.14 -13.77
CA PRO A 85 -12.35 -23.98 -13.92
C PRO A 85 -12.77 -22.95 -12.88
N LEU A 86 -11.82 -22.33 -12.19
CA LEU A 86 -12.14 -21.19 -11.32
C LEU A 86 -12.72 -20.01 -12.13
N GLU A 87 -12.53 -20.04 -13.44
CA GLU A 87 -13.07 -19.11 -14.40
C GLU A 87 -14.57 -18.87 -14.21
N GLY A 88 -14.97 -17.60 -14.19
CA GLY A 88 -16.36 -17.20 -14.00
C GLY A 88 -16.87 -17.24 -12.55
N LEU A 89 -16.12 -17.84 -11.62
CA LEU A 89 -16.46 -17.76 -10.20
C LEU A 89 -16.21 -16.36 -9.64
N ARG A 90 -16.99 -15.99 -8.61
CA ARG A 90 -16.85 -14.71 -7.91
C ARG A 90 -16.11 -14.89 -6.59
N LEU A 91 -15.12 -14.04 -6.35
CA LEU A 91 -14.32 -14.01 -5.12
C LEU A 91 -14.41 -12.63 -4.46
N VAL A 92 -14.66 -12.62 -3.15
CA VAL A 92 -14.61 -11.41 -2.34
C VAL A 92 -13.51 -11.57 -1.29
N ASP A 93 -12.55 -10.65 -1.28
CA ASP A 93 -11.44 -10.63 -0.33
C ASP A 93 -11.67 -9.51 0.71
N PHE A 94 -11.86 -9.89 1.97
CA PHE A 94 -12.09 -8.95 3.08
C PHE A 94 -10.76 -8.64 3.77
N GLY A 95 -10.35 -7.37 3.74
CA GLY A 95 -8.99 -6.98 4.16
C GLY A 95 -7.97 -7.30 3.07
N ALA A 96 -8.27 -6.90 1.83
CA ALA A 96 -7.51 -7.29 0.64
C ALA A 96 -6.04 -6.83 0.66
N GLY A 97 -5.68 -5.87 1.53
CA GLY A 97 -4.30 -5.45 1.73
C GLY A 97 -3.65 -4.97 0.44
N ASP A 98 -2.60 -5.67 -0.02
CA ASP A 98 -1.88 -5.34 -1.26
C ASP A 98 -2.50 -5.93 -2.54
N GLY A 99 -3.68 -6.54 -2.44
CA GLY A 99 -4.46 -7.04 -3.58
C GLY A 99 -3.98 -8.36 -4.17
N ARG A 100 -3.05 -9.08 -3.51
CA ARG A 100 -2.45 -10.30 -4.09
C ARG A 100 -3.46 -11.42 -4.37
N ILE A 101 -4.49 -11.57 -3.53
CA ILE A 101 -5.53 -12.59 -3.72
C ILE A 101 -6.45 -12.19 -4.88
N VAL A 102 -6.86 -10.92 -4.94
CA VAL A 102 -7.67 -10.38 -6.03
C VAL A 102 -6.95 -10.50 -7.37
N ALA A 103 -5.65 -10.16 -7.41
CA ALA A 103 -4.82 -10.32 -8.59
C ALA A 103 -4.70 -11.79 -9.01
N ALA A 104 -4.39 -12.69 -8.08
CA ALA A 104 -4.26 -14.12 -8.35
C ALA A 104 -5.57 -14.77 -8.83
N ALA A 105 -6.71 -14.31 -8.29
CA ALA A 105 -8.05 -14.72 -8.72
C ALA A 105 -8.35 -14.23 -10.14
N ALA A 106 -8.07 -12.95 -10.42
CA ALA A 106 -8.31 -12.36 -11.73
C ALA A 106 -7.44 -13.01 -12.83
N SER A 107 -6.16 -13.30 -12.53
CA SER A 107 -5.28 -14.08 -13.42
C SER A 107 -5.75 -15.51 -13.71
N ARG A 108 -6.70 -16.03 -12.91
CA ARG A 108 -7.34 -17.34 -13.11
C ARG A 108 -8.76 -17.22 -13.68
N GLY A 109 -9.13 -16.05 -14.22
CA GLY A 109 -10.42 -15.81 -14.85
C GLY A 109 -11.59 -15.61 -13.87
N MET A 110 -11.31 -15.44 -12.58
CA MET A 110 -12.34 -15.16 -11.58
C MET A 110 -12.74 -13.67 -11.60
N GLN A 111 -14.00 -13.38 -11.27
CA GLN A 111 -14.43 -12.03 -10.93
C GLN A 111 -14.13 -11.75 -9.46
N ALA A 112 -13.08 -10.96 -9.19
CA ALA A 112 -12.61 -10.72 -7.83
C ALA A 112 -12.84 -9.26 -7.38
N VAL A 113 -13.30 -9.09 -6.13
CA VAL A 113 -13.49 -7.79 -5.47
C VAL A 113 -12.77 -7.79 -4.13
N GLY A 114 -11.90 -6.82 -3.91
CA GLY A 114 -11.19 -6.64 -2.64
C GLY A 114 -11.72 -5.46 -1.84
N TYR A 115 -12.12 -5.70 -0.59
CA TYR A 115 -12.47 -4.65 0.37
C TYR A 115 -11.29 -4.38 1.29
N GLU A 116 -10.87 -3.12 1.36
CA GLU A 116 -9.78 -2.68 2.24
C GLU A 116 -10.15 -1.32 2.82
N VAL A 117 -9.95 -1.17 4.14
CA VAL A 117 -10.29 0.05 4.86
C VAL A 117 -9.17 1.07 4.77
N ASN A 118 -7.91 0.62 4.71
CA ASN A 118 -6.75 1.48 4.63
C ASN A 118 -6.61 2.07 3.20
N PRO A 119 -6.81 3.37 3.00
CA PRO A 119 -6.78 3.97 1.66
C PRO A 119 -5.41 3.85 0.99
N TYR A 120 -4.31 3.85 1.75
CA TYR A 120 -2.97 3.66 1.20
C TYR A 120 -2.78 2.26 0.61
N LEU A 121 -3.28 1.23 1.31
CA LEU A 121 -3.28 -0.15 0.81
C LEU A 121 -4.20 -0.30 -0.40
N VAL A 122 -5.35 0.37 -0.42
CA VAL A 122 -6.23 0.42 -1.61
C VAL A 122 -5.48 0.97 -2.83
N TRP A 123 -4.76 2.09 -2.67
CA TRP A 123 -3.95 2.67 -3.75
C TRP A 123 -2.85 1.72 -4.23
N TRP A 124 -2.12 1.12 -3.29
CA TRP A 124 -1.07 0.15 -3.60
C TRP A 124 -1.63 -1.09 -4.32
N SER A 125 -2.72 -1.66 -3.80
CA SER A 125 -3.43 -2.79 -4.39
C SER A 125 -3.87 -2.51 -5.82
N ARG A 126 -4.44 -1.32 -6.09
CA ARG A 126 -4.83 -0.91 -7.45
C ARG A 126 -3.66 -0.89 -8.42
N TRP A 127 -2.54 -0.30 -8.01
CA TRP A 127 -1.33 -0.28 -8.83
C TRP A 127 -0.80 -1.70 -9.12
N ARG A 128 -0.72 -2.55 -8.08
CA ARG A 128 -0.21 -3.92 -8.21
C ARG A 128 -1.12 -4.80 -9.06
N THR A 129 -2.43 -4.71 -8.88
CA THR A 129 -3.42 -5.51 -9.60
C THR A 129 -3.46 -5.13 -11.08
N ARG A 130 -3.36 -3.83 -11.41
CA ARG A 130 -3.22 -3.38 -12.81
C ARG A 130 -1.99 -3.97 -13.48
N LYS A 131 -0.86 -3.99 -12.77
CA LYS A 131 0.39 -4.57 -13.30
C LYS A 131 0.26 -6.09 -13.51
N ALA A 132 -0.39 -6.80 -12.59
CA ALA A 132 -0.63 -8.24 -12.71
C ALA A 132 -1.56 -8.58 -13.88
N LEU A 133 -2.65 -7.82 -14.05
CA LEU A 133 -3.56 -7.95 -15.19
C LEU A 133 -2.90 -7.64 -16.54
N ALA A 134 -1.97 -6.69 -16.58
CA ALA A 134 -1.22 -6.38 -17.81
C ALA A 134 -0.18 -7.46 -18.18
N ALA A 135 0.13 -8.38 -17.26
CA ALA A 135 1.12 -9.44 -17.44
C ALA A 135 0.52 -10.85 -17.56
N ALA A 136 -0.81 -10.97 -17.41
CA ALA A 136 -1.58 -12.21 -17.54
C ALA A 136 -2.22 -12.27 -18.93
#